data_AF-A0A1F4EFI8-F1
#
_entry.id   AF-A0A1F4EFI8-F1
#
_cell.length_a   1.000
_cell.length_b   1.000
_cell.length_c   1.000
_cell.angle_alpha   90.00
_cell.angle_beta   90.00
_cell.angle_gamma   90.00
#
_symmetry.space_group_name_H-M   'P 1'
#
loop_
_entity.id
_entity.type
_entity.pdbx_description
1 polymer ?
#
loop_
_entity_poly.entity_id
_entity_poly.type
_entity_poly.pdbx_seq_one_letter_code
_entity_poly.pdbx_strand_id
1 'polypeptide(L)'
;MLIKSRIRLPFTLVDLRRAPADRGVYALWEDGKLIYYGFALGGDVTIRSSLKDHRLGLFGSCTARATHFSWEICRGPIRREAELLKEYRASHKALPRCNKKA
;
A
#
# COMPACT_ATOMS: atom_id res chain seq x y z
N MET A 1 -2.26 6.05 -13.50
CA MET A 1 -2.93 6.95 -12.54
C MET A 1 -2.80 6.35 -11.14
N LEU A 2 -1.99 7.01 -10.28
CA LEU A 2 -1.79 6.64 -8.87
C LEU A 2 -3.15 6.48 -8.16
N ILE A 3 -3.19 5.63 -7.12
CA ILE A 3 -4.33 5.39 -6.21
C ILE A 3 -5.16 6.67 -6.07
N LYS A 4 -6.45 6.62 -6.43
CA LYS A 4 -7.31 7.82 -6.61
C LYS A 4 -7.46 8.70 -5.36
N SER A 5 -7.05 8.23 -4.18
CA SER A 5 -6.96 9.06 -2.98
C SER A 5 -5.78 10.04 -3.10
N ARG A 6 -6.09 11.33 -3.30
CA ARG A 6 -5.09 12.43 -3.30
C ARG A 6 -4.47 12.67 -1.91
N ILE A 7 -4.96 12.02 -0.86
CA ILE A 7 -4.51 12.24 0.51
C ILE A 7 -3.65 11.06 0.95
N ARG A 8 -2.39 11.35 1.29
CA ARG A 8 -1.49 10.44 1.99
C ARG A 8 -1.62 10.74 3.48
N LEU A 9 -2.01 9.75 4.28
CA LEU A 9 -2.13 9.91 5.72
C LEU A 9 -0.82 9.53 6.42
N PRO A 10 -0.48 10.17 7.54
CA PRO A 10 0.63 9.73 8.38
C PRO A 10 0.45 8.26 8.79
N PHE A 11 1.53 7.48 8.83
CA PHE A 11 1.47 6.06 9.18
C PHE A 11 1.47 5.83 10.69
N THR A 12 0.45 6.37 11.35
CA THR A 12 0.22 6.25 12.80
C THR A 12 -0.94 5.31 13.10
N LEU A 13 -1.00 4.76 14.32
CA LEU A 13 -2.14 3.94 14.76
C LEU A 13 -3.48 4.71 14.71
N VAL A 14 -3.45 6.02 14.94
CA VAL A 14 -4.63 6.89 14.89
C VAL A 14 -5.18 6.95 13.47
N ASP A 15 -4.32 7.25 12.50
CA ASP A 15 -4.69 7.40 11.10
C ASP A 15 -5.09 6.07 10.45
N LEU A 16 -4.47 4.96 10.87
CA LEU A 16 -4.82 3.62 10.38
C LEU A 16 -6.27 3.23 10.62
N ARG A 17 -6.94 3.82 11.62
CA ARG A 17 -8.38 3.61 11.85
C ARG A 17 -9.25 4.14 10.72
N ARG A 18 -8.73 5.08 9.92
CA ARG A 18 -9.43 5.66 8.75
C ARG A 18 -9.38 4.74 7.52
N ALA A 19 -8.42 3.81 7.48
CA ALA A 19 -8.37 2.81 6.42
C ALA A 19 -9.61 1.88 6.51
N PRO A 20 -10.18 1.45 5.38
CA PRO A 20 -11.36 0.59 5.37
C PRO A 20 -11.00 -0.84 5.80
N ALA A 21 -11.94 -1.48 6.51
CA ALA A 21 -11.92 -2.92 6.75
C ALA A 21 -12.55 -3.65 5.53
N ASP A 22 -12.01 -3.39 4.34
CA ASP A 22 -12.55 -3.86 3.07
C ASP A 22 -11.41 -4.28 2.12
N ARG A 23 -11.78 -4.83 0.96
CA ARG A 23 -10.88 -5.18 -0.13
C ARG A 23 -10.40 -3.95 -0.89
N GLY A 24 -9.22 -4.08 -1.50
CA GLY A 24 -8.71 -3.10 -2.43
C GLY A 24 -7.19 -3.09 -2.46
N VAL A 25 -6.62 -1.95 -2.82
CA VAL A 25 -5.17 -1.75 -2.88
C VAL A 25 -4.74 -0.66 -1.92
N TYR A 26 -3.50 -0.74 -1.49
CA TYR A 26 -2.87 0.26 -0.64
C TYR A 26 -1.46 0.53 -1.11
N ALA A 27 -0.95 1.68 -0.69
CA ALA A 27 0.41 2.09 -0.97
C ALA A 27 1.07 2.62 0.28
N LEU A 28 2.38 2.47 0.33
CA LEU A 28 3.24 2.96 1.40
C LEU A 28 4.29 3.91 0.84
N TRP A 29 4.57 4.96 1.59
CA TRP A 29 5.58 5.97 1.26
C TRP A 29 6.55 6.14 2.41
N GLU A 30 7.80 6.46 2.08
CA GLU A 30 8.82 6.95 2.99
C GLU A 30 9.35 8.26 2.41
N ASP A 31 9.34 9.33 3.20
CA ASP A 31 9.83 10.66 2.82
C ASP A 31 9.35 11.13 1.43
N GLY A 32 8.05 10.96 1.17
CA GLY A 32 7.40 11.37 -0.08
C GLY A 32 7.59 10.39 -1.26
N LYS A 33 8.51 9.43 -1.15
CA LYS A 33 8.77 8.41 -2.18
C LYS A 33 7.88 7.20 -1.97
N LEU A 34 7.25 6.71 -3.04
CA LEU A 34 6.49 5.47 -3.00
C LEU A 34 7.47 4.29 -2.83
N ILE A 35 7.27 3.49 -1.80
CA ILE A 35 8.13 2.34 -1.52
C ILE A 35 7.43 1.00 -1.75
N TYR A 36 6.10 0.96 -1.70
CA TYR A 36 5.33 -0.27 -1.81
C TYR A 36 3.92 -0.05 -2.37
N TYR A 37 3.45 -0.99 -3.18
CA TYR A 37 2.04 -1.28 -3.42
C TYR A 37 1.72 -2.66 -2.87
N GLY A 38 0.54 -2.81 -2.28
CA GLY A 38 -0.01 -4.10 -1.91
C GLY A 38 -1.52 -4.15 -2.12
N PHE A 39 -2.08 -5.32 -1.89
CA PHE A 39 -3.51 -5.55 -2.04
C PHE A 39 -4.09 -6.33 -0.86
N ALA A 40 -5.40 -6.23 -0.70
CA ALA A 40 -6.17 -6.95 0.31
C ALA A 40 -7.47 -7.48 -0.32
N LEU A 41 -7.85 -8.72 0.03
CA LEU A 41 -9.01 -9.42 -0.55
C LEU A 41 -10.34 -9.12 0.17
N GLY A 42 -10.28 -8.44 1.32
CA GLY A 42 -11.40 -8.29 2.25
C GLY A 42 -11.56 -9.54 3.11
N GLY A 43 -12.66 -9.60 3.89
CA GLY A 43 -12.85 -10.67 4.87
C GLY A 43 -11.76 -10.62 5.93
N ASP A 44 -10.99 -11.70 6.07
CA ASP A 44 -9.93 -11.82 7.08
C ASP A 44 -8.72 -10.90 6.79
N VAL A 45 -8.46 -10.61 5.51
CA VAL A 45 -7.34 -9.75 5.08
C VAL A 45 -7.88 -8.50 4.41
N THR A 46 -8.03 -7.44 5.19
CA THR A 46 -8.53 -6.12 4.78
C THR A 46 -7.39 -5.14 4.57
N ILE A 47 -7.65 -4.03 3.87
CA ILE A 47 -6.70 -2.92 3.75
C ILE A 47 -6.20 -2.50 5.14
N ARG A 48 -7.11 -2.33 6.11
CA ARG A 48 -6.76 -1.92 7.47
C ARG A 48 -5.87 -2.93 8.19
N SER A 49 -6.15 -4.23 8.10
CA SER A 49 -5.31 -5.24 8.76
C SER A 49 -3.93 -5.34 8.12
N SER A 50 -3.84 -5.37 6.78
CA SER A 50 -2.54 -5.39 6.10
C SER A 50 -1.66 -4.18 6.44
N LEU A 51 -2.24 -2.97 6.51
CA LEU A 51 -1.49 -1.78 6.90
C LEU A 51 -1.00 -1.85 8.36
N LYS A 52 -1.79 -2.40 9.28
CA LYS A 52 -1.35 -2.61 10.66
C LYS A 52 -0.17 -3.59 10.73
N ASP A 53 -0.24 -4.68 9.98
CA ASP A 53 0.80 -5.70 9.94
C ASP A 53 2.11 -5.15 9.37
N HIS A 54 2.04 -4.29 8.34
CA HIS A 54 3.21 -3.55 7.84
C HIS A 54 3.81 -2.65 8.92
N ARG A 55 2.97 -1.93 9.67
CA ARG A 55 3.44 -1.02 10.74
C ARG A 55 4.11 -1.78 11.88
N LEU A 56 3.63 -2.98 12.19
CA LEU A 56 4.20 -3.91 13.16
C LEU A 56 5.46 -4.64 12.64
N GLY A 57 5.79 -4.47 11.35
CA GLY A 57 6.95 -5.10 10.72
C GLY A 57 6.77 -6.57 10.35
N LEU A 58 5.54 -7.08 10.35
CA LEU A 58 5.24 -8.48 10.01
C LEU A 58 5.52 -8.81 8.53
N PHE A 59 5.53 -7.79 7.67
CA PHE A 59 5.94 -7.87 6.26
C PHE A 59 7.40 -7.44 6.03
N GLY A 60 8.21 -7.40 7.09
CA GLY A 60 9.62 -7.06 7.04
C GLY A 60 9.95 -5.57 7.21
N SER A 61 11.23 -5.31 7.48
CA SER A 61 11.74 -3.97 7.85
C SER A 61 11.62 -2.93 6.74
N CYS A 62 11.58 -3.34 5.47
CA CYS A 62 11.49 -2.41 4.33
C CYS A 62 10.22 -1.56 4.39
N THR A 63 9.08 -2.20 4.64
CA THR A 63 7.75 -1.56 4.66
C THR A 63 7.42 -0.96 6.03
N ALA A 64 8.00 -1.49 7.11
CA ALA A 64 7.86 -0.95 8.46
C ALA A 64 8.35 0.51 8.60
N ARG A 65 9.26 0.93 7.72
CA ARG A 65 9.81 2.30 7.68
C ARG A 65 8.91 3.32 6.99
N ALA A 66 7.76 2.92 6.46
CA ALA A 66 6.88 3.88 5.80
C ALA A 66 6.41 4.97 6.77
N THR A 67 6.36 6.20 6.28
CA THR A 67 5.91 7.39 7.00
C THR A 67 4.48 7.75 6.64
N HIS A 68 4.00 7.34 5.46
CA HIS A 68 2.64 7.61 5.01
C HIS A 68 2.02 6.42 4.28
N PHE A 69 0.69 6.41 4.21
CA PHE A 69 -0.07 5.43 3.46
C PHE A 69 -1.32 6.05 2.82
N SER A 70 -1.93 5.31 1.90
CA SER A 70 -3.21 5.62 1.28
C SER A 70 -3.78 4.34 0.67
N TRP A 71 -5.05 4.38 0.27
CA TRP A 71 -5.76 3.20 -0.22
C TRP A 71 -6.79 3.56 -1.30
N GLU A 72 -7.23 2.52 -2.00
CA GLU A 72 -8.34 2.55 -2.95
C GLU A 72 -9.14 1.25 -2.79
N ILE A 73 -10.43 1.37 -2.44
CA ILE A 73 -11.36 0.23 -2.44
C ILE A 73 -11.62 -0.16 -3.91
N CYS A 74 -11.49 -1.44 -4.24
CA CYS A 74 -11.79 -1.93 -5.58
C CYS A 74 -12.20 -3.41 -5.59
N ARG A 75 -12.96 -3.82 -6.61
CA ARG A 75 -13.48 -5.20 -6.72
C ARG A 75 -12.41 -6.23 -7.10
N GLY A 76 -11.43 -5.83 -7.90
CA GLY A 76 -10.35 -6.68 -8.43
C GLY A 76 -8.97 -6.25 -7.89
N PRO A 77 -8.69 -6.41 -6.60
CA PRO A 77 -7.50 -5.88 -5.94
C PRO A 77 -6.17 -6.38 -6.53
N ILE A 78 -6.09 -7.68 -6.88
CA ILE A 78 -4.90 -8.28 -7.51
C ILE A 78 -4.61 -7.62 -8.86
N ARG A 79 -5.62 -7.55 -9.73
CA ARG A 79 -5.47 -6.91 -11.05
C ARG A 79 -5.08 -5.44 -10.90
N ARG A 80 -5.70 -4.74 -9.95
CA ARG A 80 -5.44 -3.32 -9.72
C ARG A 80 -4.01 -3.07 -9.22
N GLU A 81 -3.49 -3.90 -8.34
CA GLU A 81 -2.09 -3.83 -7.89
C GLU A 81 -1.13 -4.08 -9.06
N ALA A 82 -1.38 -5.10 -9.88
CA ALA A 82 -0.57 -5.37 -11.07
C ALA A 82 -0.54 -4.18 -12.04
N GLU A 83 -1.67 -3.50 -12.25
CA GLU A 83 -1.76 -2.27 -13.05
C GLU A 83 -0.90 -1.14 -12.43
N LEU A 84 -1.00 -0.91 -11.12
CA LEU A 84 -0.21 0.11 -10.41
C LEU A 84 1.30 -0.17 -10.49
N LEU A 85 1.71 -1.42 -10.33
CA LEU A 85 3.11 -1.84 -10.47
C LEU A 85 3.61 -1.67 -11.91
N LYS A 86 2.79 -2.01 -12.91
CA LYS A 86 3.10 -1.82 -14.33
C LYS A 86 3.29 -0.34 -14.67
N GLU A 87 2.39 0.53 -14.20
CA GLU A 87 2.47 1.98 -14.40
C GLU A 87 3.72 2.59 -13.73
N TYR A 88 4.01 2.17 -12.49
CA TYR A 88 5.21 2.61 -11.78
C TYR A 88 6.47 2.19 -12.53
N ARG A 89 6.53 0.94 -13.00
CA ARG A 89 7.67 0.43 -13.78
C ARG A 89 7.83 1.16 -15.11
N ALA A 90 6.74 1.50 -15.81
CA ALA A 90 6.82 2.24 -17.06
C ALA A 90 7.46 3.64 -16.87
N SER A 91 7.12 4.30 -15.78
CA SER A 91 7.57 5.66 -15.43
C SER A 91 8.96 5.71 -14.77
N HIS A 92 9.31 4.72 -13.95
CA HIS A 92 10.55 4.72 -13.16
C HIS A 92 11.59 3.68 -13.62
N LYS A 93 11.25 2.84 -14.61
CA LYS A 93 12.06 1.71 -15.10
C LYS A 93 12.43 0.66 -14.04
N ALA A 94 11.80 0.71 -12.87
CA ALA A 94 11.98 -0.22 -11.76
C ALA A 94 10.66 -0.41 -11.00
N LEU A 95 10.58 -1.43 -10.15
CA LEU A 95 9.51 -1.55 -9.15
C LEU A 95 9.78 -0.64 -7.95
N PRO A 96 8.76 -0.29 -7.15
CA PRO A 96 8.99 0.33 -5.84
C PRO A 96 9.95 -0.53 -5.01
N ARG A 97 10.82 0.11 -4.23
CA ARG A 97 11.96 -0.57 -3.60
C ARG A 97 11.58 -1.77 -2.73
N CYS A 98 10.43 -1.72 -2.05
CA CYS A 98 9.93 -2.82 -1.21
C CYS A 98 9.01 -3.80 -1.95
N ASN A 99 8.70 -3.58 -3.24
CA ASN A 99 8.05 -4.58 -4.10
C ASN A 99 9.06 -5.45 -4.85
N LYS A 100 10.35 -5.10 -4.81
CA LYS A 100 11.41 -6.01 -5.26
C LYS A 100 11.38 -7.21 -4.31
N LYS A 101 11.03 -8.38 -4.82
CA LYS A 101 11.20 -9.62 -4.06
C LYS A 101 12.68 -9.71 -3.66
N ALA A 102 12.94 -10.14 -2.43
CA ALA A 102 14.23 -10.73 -2.09
C ALA A 102 14.46 -11.95 -3.00
#